data_AF-A0A7Z7QQ43-F1
#
_entry.id   AF-A0A7Z7QQ43-F1
#
_cell.length_a   1.000
_cell.length_b   1.000
_cell.length_c   1.000
_cell.angle_alpha   90.00
_cell.angle_beta   90.00
_cell.angle_gamma   90.00
#
_symmetry.space_group_name_H-M   'P 1'
#
loop_
_entity.id
_entity.type
_entity.pdbx_description
1 polymer ?
#
loop_
_entity_poly.entity_id
_entity_poly.type
_entity_poly.pdbx_seq_one_letter_code
_entity_poly.pdbx_strand_id
1 'polypeptide(L)'
;MTYSINTIAKWFVENNITSSENSYDGNLTLNKLIYFADAMNYAINNKQLVDEVPVGFANGPVYQTVYIDHRYRTLASINSDEAEISEETLKLLRIVKFAFGSYNPQYLSELTHEQTPWKNKEELCKKNFINPQLSFEDLTDDEKSDLIEIYNMYGDMNLDNYVIDRIGNNVFVYDINTNLNEDDYMELQQLKIEKDSIFIEKIGGELVYA
;
A
#
# COMPACT_ATOMS: atom_id res chain seq x y z
N MET A 1 8.41 17.23 -2.40
CA MET A 1 7.77 17.74 -3.64
C MET A 1 6.30 17.33 -3.62
N THR A 2 5.42 17.93 -4.43
CA THR A 2 4.05 17.41 -4.63
C THR A 2 3.96 16.96 -6.08
N TYR A 3 3.42 15.76 -6.32
CA TYR A 3 3.32 15.13 -7.63
C TYR A 3 1.88 15.07 -8.12
N SER A 4 1.70 14.99 -9.43
CA SER A 4 0.42 14.56 -10.00
C SER A 4 0.03 13.20 -9.45
N ILE A 5 -1.23 13.04 -9.06
CA ILE A 5 -1.81 11.76 -8.62
C ILE A 5 -1.51 10.62 -9.60
N ASN A 6 -1.53 10.89 -10.91
CA ASN A 6 -1.29 9.91 -11.95
C ASN A 6 0.16 9.42 -11.99
N THR A 7 1.12 10.27 -11.63
CA THR A 7 2.54 9.89 -11.55
C THR A 7 2.75 8.84 -10.45
N ILE A 8 2.15 9.05 -9.28
CA ILE A 8 2.24 8.09 -8.16
C ILE A 8 1.42 6.83 -8.45
N ALA A 9 0.24 6.98 -9.04
CA ALA A 9 -0.60 5.84 -9.43
C ALA A 9 0.10 4.92 -10.44
N LYS A 10 0.73 5.50 -11.48
CA LYS A 10 1.49 4.75 -12.48
C LYS A 10 2.63 3.96 -11.84
N TRP A 11 3.37 4.55 -10.91
CA TRP A 11 4.44 3.85 -10.21
C TRP A 11 3.93 2.60 -9.48
N PHE A 12 2.81 2.70 -8.75
CA PHE A 12 2.23 1.54 -8.06
C PHE A 12 1.70 0.48 -9.05
N VAL A 13 1.06 0.88 -10.15
CA VAL A 13 0.61 -0.05 -11.20
C VAL A 13 1.78 -0.83 -11.81
N GLU A 14 2.91 -0.17 -12.05
CA GLU A 14 4.11 -0.81 -12.64
C GLU A 14 4.86 -1.70 -11.64
N ASN A 15 4.66 -1.48 -10.34
CA ASN A 15 5.45 -2.12 -9.28
C ASN A 15 4.64 -3.01 -8.32
N ASN A 16 3.31 -3.13 -8.47
CA ASN A 16 2.45 -3.95 -7.61
C ASN A 16 1.43 -4.73 -8.45
N ILE A 17 1.46 -6.06 -8.34
CA ILE A 17 0.67 -6.97 -9.19
C ILE A 17 -0.82 -6.72 -9.02
N THR A 18 -1.35 -6.68 -7.80
CA THR A 18 -2.79 -6.47 -7.56
C THR A 18 -3.26 -5.14 -8.12
N SER A 19 -2.49 -4.07 -7.92
CA SER A 19 -2.81 -2.73 -8.44
C SER A 19 -2.78 -2.65 -9.97
N SER A 20 -2.11 -3.60 -10.63
CA SER A 20 -2.05 -3.70 -12.09
C SER A 20 -3.24 -4.42 -12.72
N GLU A 21 -4.09 -5.06 -11.91
CA GLU A 21 -5.29 -5.73 -12.37
C GLU A 21 -6.39 -4.72 -12.66
N ASN A 22 -6.98 -4.78 -13.87
CA ASN A 22 -8.16 -3.97 -14.17
C ASN A 22 -9.44 -4.58 -13.55
N SER A 23 -9.44 -4.72 -12.23
CA SER A 23 -10.50 -5.31 -11.41
C SER A 23 -10.98 -4.33 -10.34
N TYR A 24 -12.09 -4.68 -9.68
CA TYR A 24 -12.56 -3.92 -8.51
C TYR A 24 -11.52 -3.91 -7.38
N ASP A 25 -10.87 -5.06 -7.17
CA ASP A 25 -9.84 -5.27 -6.16
C ASP A 25 -8.55 -4.52 -6.47
N GLY A 26 -8.15 -4.46 -7.74
CA GLY A 26 -7.01 -3.64 -8.18
C GLY A 26 -7.26 -2.15 -7.94
N ASN A 27 -8.48 -1.68 -8.20
CA ASN A 27 -8.86 -0.27 -7.97
C ASN A 27 -8.82 0.09 -6.48
N LEU A 28 -9.39 -0.77 -5.64
CA LEU A 28 -9.32 -0.60 -4.19
C LEU A 28 -7.88 -0.57 -3.71
N THR A 29 -7.07 -1.56 -4.11
CA THR A 29 -5.66 -1.67 -3.70
C THR A 29 -4.89 -0.42 -4.10
N LEU A 30 -4.98 0.01 -5.35
CA LEU A 30 -4.26 1.18 -5.86
C LEU A 30 -4.61 2.45 -5.06
N ASN A 31 -5.91 2.70 -4.82
CA ASN A 31 -6.33 3.85 -4.02
C ASN A 31 -5.78 3.81 -2.59
N LYS A 32 -5.76 2.63 -1.97
CA LYS A 32 -5.28 2.46 -0.59
C LYS A 32 -3.77 2.64 -0.49
N LEU A 33 -2.99 2.09 -1.42
CA LEU A 33 -1.54 2.27 -1.45
C LEU A 33 -1.14 3.74 -1.66
N ILE A 34 -1.82 4.45 -2.58
CA ILE A 34 -1.57 5.89 -2.77
C ILE A 34 -1.92 6.66 -1.50
N TYR A 35 -3.07 6.35 -0.87
CA TYR A 35 -3.49 7.01 0.36
C TYR A 35 -2.49 6.77 1.51
N PHE A 36 -1.97 5.55 1.69
CA PHE A 36 -0.93 5.28 2.68
C PHE A 36 0.37 6.03 2.38
N ALA A 37 0.76 6.15 1.10
CA ALA A 37 1.92 6.95 0.71
C ALA A 37 1.74 8.44 0.99
N ASP A 38 0.56 9.00 0.71
CA ASP A 38 0.24 10.39 0.97
C ASP A 38 0.18 10.68 2.47
N ALA A 39 -0.47 9.81 3.25
CA ALA A 39 -0.53 9.88 4.71
C ALA A 39 0.87 9.79 5.34
N MET A 40 1.70 8.85 4.91
CA MET A 40 3.08 8.69 5.42
C MET A 40 3.94 9.91 5.08
N ASN A 41 3.85 10.43 3.85
CA ASN A 41 4.56 11.64 3.48
C ASN A 41 4.07 12.85 4.30
N TYR A 42 2.77 12.93 4.56
CA TYR A 42 2.21 13.97 5.42
C TYR A 42 2.72 13.86 6.86
N ALA A 43 2.78 12.65 7.43
CA ALA A 43 3.31 12.45 8.79
C ALA A 43 4.77 12.92 8.90
N ILE A 44 5.61 12.61 7.90
CA ILE A 44 7.05 12.91 7.92
C ILE A 44 7.34 14.38 7.58
N ASN A 45 6.63 14.94 6.59
CA ASN A 45 6.96 16.22 5.97
C ASN A 45 5.91 17.31 6.21
N ASN A 46 4.81 17.00 6.89
CA ASN A 46 3.65 17.86 7.08
C ASN A 46 3.12 18.45 5.76
N LYS A 47 3.14 17.63 4.70
CA LYS A 47 2.78 18.02 3.34
C LYS A 47 2.25 16.82 2.56
N GLN A 48 1.24 17.04 1.72
CA GLN A 48 0.74 16.00 0.81
C GLN A 48 1.76 15.63 -0.26
N LEU A 49 1.83 14.34 -0.57
CA LEU A 49 2.63 13.76 -1.65
C LEU A 49 2.02 14.07 -3.01
N VAL A 50 0.69 14.04 -3.12
CA VAL A 50 -0.04 14.23 -4.37
C VAL A 50 -0.86 15.52 -4.37
N ASP A 51 -1.21 16.00 -5.55
CA ASP A 51 -1.93 17.26 -5.80
C ASP A 51 -3.46 17.13 -5.72
N GLU A 52 -3.97 15.95 -5.34
CA GLU A 52 -5.39 15.68 -5.17
C GLU A 52 -5.74 15.43 -3.70
N VAL A 53 -6.92 15.86 -3.28
CA VAL A 53 -7.44 15.58 -1.93
C VAL A 53 -8.29 14.31 -1.97
N PRO A 54 -8.01 13.29 -1.14
CA PRO A 54 -8.82 12.09 -1.10
C PRO A 54 -10.23 12.39 -0.59
N VAL A 55 -11.21 11.64 -1.10
CA VAL A 55 -12.60 11.66 -0.63
C VAL A 55 -12.96 10.32 0.02
N GLY A 56 -13.89 10.36 0.96
CA GLY A 56 -14.37 9.18 1.66
C GLY A 56 -15.46 8.44 0.88
N PHE A 57 -15.24 7.15 0.63
CA PHE A 57 -16.24 6.20 0.15
C PHE A 57 -16.51 5.14 1.23
N ALA A 58 -17.56 4.34 1.05
CA ALA A 58 -17.90 3.24 1.97
C ALA A 58 -16.73 2.27 2.20
N ASN A 59 -15.92 2.01 1.16
CA ASN A 59 -14.73 1.14 1.24
C ASN A 59 -13.43 1.94 1.44
N GLY A 60 -13.51 3.08 2.12
CA GLY A 60 -12.34 3.86 2.52
C GLY A 60 -12.04 5.05 1.61
N PRO A 61 -10.85 5.66 1.74
CA PRO A 61 -10.42 6.80 0.95
C PRO A 61 -10.23 6.44 -0.52
N VAL A 62 -10.56 7.38 -1.39
CA VAL A 62 -10.46 7.27 -2.85
C VAL A 62 -9.99 8.60 -3.44
N TYR A 63 -9.07 8.54 -4.39
CA TYR A 63 -8.75 9.65 -5.29
C TYR A 63 -9.62 9.51 -6.55
N GLN A 64 -10.42 10.53 -6.84
CA GLN A 64 -11.44 10.46 -7.89
C GLN A 64 -10.80 10.26 -9.26
N THR A 65 -9.66 10.90 -9.53
CA THR A 65 -8.92 10.72 -10.78
C THR A 65 -8.54 9.26 -10.99
N VAL A 66 -7.94 8.63 -9.96
CA VAL A 66 -7.55 7.21 -9.99
C VAL A 66 -8.76 6.30 -10.18
N TYR A 67 -9.85 6.56 -9.44
CA TYR A 67 -11.08 5.77 -9.57
C TYR A 67 -11.65 5.82 -10.99
N ILE A 68 -11.74 7.01 -11.60
CA ILE A 68 -12.27 7.20 -12.95
C ILE A 68 -11.36 6.56 -13.98
N ASP A 69 -10.06 6.82 -13.92
CA ASP A 69 -9.09 6.31 -14.89
C ASP A 69 -9.03 4.78 -14.85
N HIS A 70 -9.03 4.18 -13.66
CA HIS A 70 -9.04 2.73 -13.53
C HIS A 70 -10.40 2.13 -13.96
N ARG A 71 -11.53 2.81 -13.75
CA ARG A 71 -12.85 2.27 -14.14
C ARG A 71 -13.14 2.36 -15.63
N TYR A 72 -12.65 3.41 -16.29
CA TYR A 72 -13.05 3.74 -17.67
C TYR A 72 -11.90 3.73 -18.67
N ARG A 73 -10.65 3.61 -18.22
CA ARG A 73 -9.47 3.53 -19.08
C ARG A 73 -8.70 2.23 -18.80
N THR A 74 -7.67 1.99 -19.61
CA THR A 74 -6.72 0.90 -19.35
C THR A 74 -5.63 1.43 -18.42
N LEU A 75 -5.18 0.64 -17.44
CA LEU A 75 -4.09 1.05 -16.55
C LEU A 75 -2.80 1.43 -17.30
N ALA A 76 -2.54 0.78 -18.45
CA ALA A 76 -1.47 1.13 -19.38
C ALA A 76 -1.60 2.53 -20.05
N SER A 77 -2.75 3.21 -19.88
CA SER A 77 -3.06 4.52 -20.46
C SER A 77 -3.15 5.64 -19.42
N ILE A 78 -2.69 5.39 -18.18
CA ILE A 78 -2.56 6.46 -17.18
C ILE A 78 -1.56 7.49 -17.71
N ASN A 79 -2.07 8.65 -18.10
CA ASN A 79 -1.26 9.78 -18.53
C ASN A 79 -0.64 10.43 -17.28
N SER A 80 0.61 10.06 -16.99
CA SER A 80 1.48 10.73 -16.03
C SER A 80 2.24 11.86 -16.72
N ASP A 81 2.55 12.94 -16.01
CA ASP A 81 3.26 14.10 -16.55
C ASP A 81 4.77 13.86 -16.84
N GLU A 82 5.20 12.58 -16.90
CA GLU A 82 6.61 12.14 -17.06
C GLU A 82 7.59 12.74 -16.04
N ALA A 83 7.07 13.32 -14.94
CA ALA A 83 7.89 13.91 -13.89
C ALA A 83 8.76 12.84 -13.22
N GLU A 84 10.04 13.13 -13.09
CA GLU A 84 10.98 12.28 -12.36
C GLU A 84 10.63 12.27 -10.86
N ILE A 85 10.41 11.08 -10.31
CA ILE A 85 10.12 10.88 -8.89
C ILE A 85 11.46 10.91 -8.15
N SER A 86 11.59 11.77 -7.12
CA SER A 86 12.83 11.87 -6.34
C SER A 86 13.14 10.56 -5.61
N GLU A 87 14.42 10.30 -5.34
CA GLU A 87 14.85 9.10 -4.59
C GLU A 87 14.21 9.00 -3.19
N GLU A 88 14.01 10.14 -2.51
CA GLU A 88 13.31 10.18 -1.24
C GLU A 88 11.85 9.70 -1.37
N THR A 89 11.17 10.11 -2.45
CA THR A 89 9.82 9.65 -2.74
C THR A 89 9.82 8.18 -3.18
N LEU A 90 10.76 7.75 -4.02
CA LEU A 90 10.88 6.34 -4.42
C LEU A 90 11.11 5.43 -3.21
N LYS A 91 11.96 5.84 -2.26
CA LYS A 91 12.15 5.15 -0.98
C LYS A 91 10.83 4.99 -0.23
N LEU A 92 10.06 6.08 -0.06
CA LEU A 92 8.75 6.04 0.59
C LEU A 92 7.78 5.10 -0.13
N LEU A 93 7.70 5.16 -1.47
CA LEU A 93 6.81 4.31 -2.26
C LEU A 93 7.18 2.83 -2.16
N ARG A 94 8.48 2.50 -2.15
CA ARG A 94 8.99 1.13 -1.89
C ARG A 94 8.57 0.64 -0.51
N ILE A 95 8.71 1.47 0.53
CA ILE A 95 8.29 1.13 1.90
C ILE A 95 6.79 0.85 1.96
N VAL A 96 5.97 1.72 1.36
CA VAL A 96 4.51 1.53 1.35
C VAL A 96 4.12 0.25 0.59
N LYS A 97 4.73 0.01 -0.58
CA LYS A 97 4.54 -1.23 -1.33
C LYS A 97 4.92 -2.45 -0.47
N PHE A 98 6.05 -2.39 0.22
CA PHE A 98 6.56 -3.50 1.02
C PHE A 98 5.66 -3.78 2.23
N ALA A 99 5.27 -2.74 2.97
CA ALA A 99 4.48 -2.88 4.20
C ALA A 99 3.01 -3.21 3.95
N PHE A 100 2.42 -2.75 2.85
CA PHE A 100 0.97 -2.85 2.61
C PHE A 100 0.60 -3.55 1.30
N GLY A 101 1.49 -3.62 0.31
CA GLY A 101 1.17 -4.03 -1.06
C GLY A 101 0.77 -5.48 -1.25
N SER A 102 1.00 -6.34 -0.26
CA SER A 102 0.65 -7.76 -0.27
C SER A 102 -0.68 -8.07 0.43
N TYR A 103 -1.23 -7.10 1.17
CA TYR A 103 -2.50 -7.24 1.85
C TYR A 103 -3.66 -7.34 0.87
N ASN A 104 -4.69 -8.08 1.28
CA ASN A 104 -5.90 -8.17 0.48
C ASN A 104 -6.66 -6.82 0.50
N PRO A 105 -7.43 -6.48 -0.55
CA PRO A 105 -8.07 -5.17 -0.68
C PRO A 105 -9.06 -4.84 0.45
N GLN A 106 -9.73 -5.86 0.99
CA GLN A 106 -10.66 -5.70 2.10
C GLN A 106 -9.93 -5.28 3.37
N TYR A 107 -8.82 -5.95 3.69
CA TYR A 107 -8.00 -5.62 4.85
C TYR A 107 -7.36 -4.23 4.73
N LEU A 108 -6.89 -3.84 3.53
CA LEU A 108 -6.44 -2.46 3.28
C LEU A 108 -7.55 -1.44 3.55
N SER A 109 -8.80 -1.77 3.22
CA SER A 109 -9.95 -0.90 3.49
C SER A 109 -10.22 -0.78 4.99
N GLU A 110 -10.18 -1.89 5.72
CA GLU A 110 -10.32 -1.93 7.19
C GLU A 110 -9.26 -1.07 7.88
N LEU A 111 -7.99 -1.21 7.49
CA LEU A 111 -6.91 -0.36 8.02
C LEU A 111 -7.20 1.14 7.82
N THR A 112 -7.73 1.53 6.65
CA THR A 112 -8.09 2.94 6.42
C THR A 112 -9.35 3.39 7.15
N HIS A 113 -10.26 2.47 7.51
CA HIS A 113 -11.44 2.78 8.31
C HIS A 113 -11.09 3.05 9.78
N GLU A 114 -10.00 2.44 10.26
CA GLU A 114 -9.49 2.68 11.61
C GLU A 114 -8.89 4.08 11.77
N GLN A 115 -8.39 4.67 10.68
CA GLN A 115 -7.76 5.99 10.69
C GLN A 115 -8.74 7.15 10.80
N THR A 116 -8.39 8.15 11.60
CA THR A 116 -9.23 9.32 11.89
C THR A 116 -9.73 10.13 10.68
N PRO A 117 -8.97 10.33 9.57
CA PRO A 117 -9.49 11.08 8.43
C PRO A 117 -10.79 10.49 7.88
N TRP A 118 -10.87 9.16 7.78
CA TRP A 118 -12.09 8.46 7.34
C TRP A 118 -13.09 8.29 8.49
N LYS A 119 -12.63 7.83 9.65
CA LYS A 119 -13.46 7.50 10.81
C LYS A 119 -14.30 8.68 11.29
N ASN A 120 -13.73 9.89 11.30
CA ASN A 120 -14.43 11.12 11.68
C ASN A 120 -15.60 11.45 10.73
N LYS A 121 -15.62 10.88 9.52
CA LYS A 121 -16.61 11.14 8.47
C LYS A 121 -17.37 9.88 8.05
N GLU A 122 -17.24 8.79 8.81
CA GLU A 122 -17.79 7.45 8.50
C GLU A 122 -19.26 7.49 8.07
N GLU A 123 -20.10 8.18 8.83
CA GLU A 123 -21.54 8.30 8.54
C GLU A 123 -21.84 9.00 7.22
N LEU A 124 -20.96 9.89 6.75
CA LEU A 124 -21.08 10.53 5.43
C LEU A 124 -20.52 9.61 4.35
N CYS A 125 -19.37 8.99 4.58
CA CYS A 125 -18.73 8.05 3.66
C CYS A 125 -19.65 6.88 3.27
N LYS A 126 -20.53 6.45 4.20
CA LYS A 126 -21.49 5.35 3.98
C LYS A 126 -22.75 5.77 3.21
N LYS A 127 -22.93 7.04 2.85
CA LYS A 127 -24.10 7.52 2.11
C LYS A 127 -23.83 7.55 0.60
N ASN A 128 -24.74 6.98 -0.18
CA ASN A 128 -24.60 6.82 -1.65
C ASN A 128 -24.53 8.11 -2.49
N PHE A 129 -24.67 9.30 -1.90
CA PHE A 129 -24.77 10.57 -2.62
C PHE A 129 -23.77 11.64 -2.16
N ILE A 130 -22.91 11.33 -1.19
CA ILE A 130 -21.95 12.29 -0.63
C ILE A 130 -20.62 11.58 -0.43
N ASN A 131 -19.55 12.10 -1.04
CA ASN A 131 -18.19 11.67 -0.78
C ASN A 131 -17.46 12.83 -0.10
N PRO A 132 -17.38 12.86 1.25
CA PRO A 132 -16.76 13.98 1.95
C PRO A 132 -15.25 14.03 1.65
N GLN A 133 -14.67 15.22 1.54
CA GLN A 133 -13.21 15.36 1.51
C GLN A 133 -12.61 14.88 2.83
N LEU A 134 -11.48 14.18 2.78
CA LEU A 134 -10.71 13.75 3.94
C LEU A 134 -9.47 14.65 4.08
N SER A 135 -9.01 14.86 5.32
CA SER A 135 -7.83 15.68 5.58
C SER A 135 -6.82 14.91 6.43
N PHE A 136 -5.54 14.95 6.07
CA PHE A 136 -4.48 14.39 6.91
C PHE A 136 -4.19 15.25 8.14
N GLU A 137 -4.73 16.47 8.22
CA GLU A 137 -4.75 17.24 9.47
C GLU A 137 -5.59 16.54 10.55
N ASP A 138 -6.54 15.69 10.16
CA ASP A 138 -7.38 14.94 11.09
C ASP A 138 -6.59 13.80 11.78
N LEU A 139 -5.45 13.36 11.22
CA LEU A 139 -4.58 12.31 11.80
C LEU A 139 -4.13 12.66 13.21
N THR A 140 -4.26 11.71 14.13
CA THR A 140 -3.74 11.84 15.50
C THR A 140 -2.21 11.77 15.52
N ASP A 141 -1.61 12.19 16.64
CA ASP A 141 -0.16 12.07 16.83
C ASP A 141 0.28 10.60 16.90
N ASP A 142 -0.55 9.71 17.45
CA ASP A 142 -0.30 8.27 17.48
C ASP A 142 -0.30 7.69 16.05
N GLU A 143 -1.31 8.01 15.23
CA GLU A 143 -1.38 7.53 13.84
C GLU A 143 -0.22 8.04 12.98
N LYS A 144 0.23 9.28 13.20
CA LYS A 144 1.44 9.82 12.54
C LYS A 144 2.68 9.07 13.02
N SER A 145 2.77 8.78 14.33
CA SER A 145 3.90 8.06 14.91
C SER A 145 4.00 6.65 14.33
N ASP A 146 2.89 5.92 14.22
CA ASP A 146 2.85 4.58 13.62
C ASP A 146 3.37 4.60 12.16
N LEU A 147 2.95 5.57 11.35
CA LEU A 147 3.43 5.72 9.98
C LEU A 147 4.93 6.04 9.91
N ILE A 148 5.43 6.86 10.83
CA ILE A 148 6.86 7.21 10.94
C ILE A 148 7.67 6.00 11.40
N GLU A 149 7.15 5.19 12.32
CA GLU A 149 7.80 3.96 12.78
C GLU A 149 7.96 2.96 11.64
N ILE A 150 6.92 2.75 10.83
CA ILE A 150 7.01 1.91 9.61
C ILE A 150 8.07 2.47 8.66
N TYR A 151 8.08 3.78 8.43
CA TYR A 151 9.07 4.42 7.57
C TYR A 151 10.51 4.22 8.07
N ASN A 152 10.74 4.35 9.38
CA ASN A 152 12.05 4.18 9.99
C ASN A 152 12.49 2.71 10.00
N MET A 153 11.57 1.79 10.28
CA MET A 153 11.83 0.34 10.31
C MET A 153 12.39 -0.17 8.98
N TYR A 154 11.78 0.25 7.87
CA TYR A 154 12.18 -0.18 6.53
C TYR A 154 13.11 0.80 5.83
N GLY A 155 13.43 1.93 6.46
CA GLY A 155 14.12 3.06 5.84
C GLY A 155 15.56 2.74 5.40
N ASP A 156 16.26 1.89 6.13
CA ASP A 156 17.66 1.55 5.85
C ASP A 156 17.78 0.22 5.08
N MET A 157 16.66 -0.45 4.81
CA MET A 157 16.64 -1.71 4.08
C MET A 157 16.70 -1.48 2.57
N ASN A 158 17.45 -2.32 1.88
CA ASN A 158 17.33 -2.43 0.42
C ASN A 158 16.14 -3.35 0.09
N LEU A 159 14.95 -2.77 0.04
CA LEU A 159 13.70 -3.52 -0.17
C LEU A 159 13.64 -4.25 -1.52
N ASP A 160 14.44 -3.82 -2.51
CA ASP A 160 14.55 -4.50 -3.81
C ASP A 160 15.25 -5.87 -3.69
N ASN A 161 15.92 -6.17 -2.57
CA ASN A 161 16.50 -7.49 -2.28
C ASN A 161 15.49 -8.50 -1.71
N TYR A 162 14.25 -8.10 -1.44
CA TYR A 162 13.27 -8.96 -0.82
C TYR A 162 12.18 -9.38 -1.81
N VAL A 163 11.81 -10.65 -1.74
CA VAL A 163 10.66 -11.23 -2.40
C VAL A 163 9.51 -11.22 -1.40
N ILE A 164 8.33 -10.80 -1.87
CA ILE A 164 7.08 -10.90 -1.14
C ILE A 164 6.21 -11.89 -1.89
N ASP A 165 5.93 -13.04 -1.28
CA ASP A 165 5.26 -14.16 -1.92
C ASP A 165 4.03 -14.60 -1.12
N ARG A 166 2.94 -14.88 -1.82
CA ARG A 166 1.72 -15.41 -1.20
C ARG A 166 1.72 -16.91 -1.36
N ILE A 167 2.06 -17.61 -0.28
CA ILE A 167 2.13 -19.07 -0.26
C ILE A 167 1.02 -19.59 0.65
N GLY A 168 0.06 -20.30 0.05
CA GLY A 168 -1.17 -20.69 0.74
C GLY A 168 -1.98 -19.47 1.17
N ASN A 169 -2.27 -19.35 2.47
CA ASN A 169 -3.08 -18.26 3.03
C ASN A 169 -2.24 -17.14 3.64
N ASN A 170 -0.92 -17.29 3.69
CA ASN A 170 0.01 -16.34 4.31
C ASN A 170 0.80 -15.56 3.26
N VAL A 171 1.37 -14.44 3.70
CA VAL A 171 2.35 -13.68 2.95
C VAL A 171 3.71 -13.88 3.61
N PHE A 172 4.70 -14.27 2.82
CA PHE A 172 6.07 -14.48 3.26
C PHE A 172 6.99 -13.45 2.64
N VAL A 173 8.01 -13.08 3.41
CA VAL A 173 9.05 -12.14 2.99
C VAL A 173 10.41 -12.80 3.16
N TYR A 174 11.20 -12.84 2.10
CA TYR A 174 12.53 -13.45 2.12
C TYR A 174 13.51 -12.73 1.20
N ASP A 175 14.80 -12.85 1.50
CA ASP A 175 15.85 -12.38 0.59
C ASP A 175 15.74 -13.10 -0.76
N ILE A 176 15.89 -12.39 -1.87
CA ILE A 176 15.80 -12.91 -3.24
C ILE A 176 16.77 -14.06 -3.53
N ASN A 177 17.84 -14.19 -2.75
CA ASN A 177 18.80 -15.29 -2.86
C ASN A 177 18.39 -16.51 -2.03
N THR A 178 17.28 -16.45 -1.28
CA THR A 178 16.74 -17.57 -0.51
C THR A 178 16.16 -18.60 -1.48
N ASN A 179 16.81 -19.77 -1.55
CA ASN A 179 16.40 -20.85 -2.44
C ASN A 179 15.38 -21.77 -1.75
N LEU A 180 14.11 -21.55 -2.04
CA LEU A 180 12.99 -22.39 -1.61
C LEU A 180 12.80 -23.56 -2.59
N ASN A 181 12.75 -24.78 -2.06
CA ASN A 181 12.45 -26.01 -2.80
C ASN A 181 10.98 -26.43 -2.62
N GLU A 182 10.55 -27.50 -3.29
CA GLU A 182 9.15 -27.97 -3.21
C GLU A 182 8.71 -28.31 -1.77
N ASP A 183 9.59 -28.90 -0.97
CA ASP A 183 9.30 -29.24 0.43
C ASP A 183 9.08 -27.98 1.28
N ASP A 184 9.89 -26.93 1.07
CA ASP A 184 9.73 -25.63 1.74
C ASP A 184 8.35 -25.03 1.41
N TYR A 185 7.97 -25.01 0.12
CA TYR A 185 6.65 -24.51 -0.28
C TYR A 185 5.52 -25.32 0.34
N MET A 186 5.66 -26.64 0.43
CA MET A 186 4.66 -27.51 1.08
C MET A 186 4.54 -27.24 2.58
N GLU A 187 5.64 -26.94 3.27
CA GLU A 187 5.64 -26.54 4.68
C GLU A 187 4.92 -25.20 4.87
N LEU A 188 5.34 -24.18 4.11
CA LEU A 188 4.80 -22.82 4.18
C LEU A 188 3.28 -22.77 3.92
N GLN A 189 2.77 -23.59 2.98
CA GLN A 189 1.34 -23.68 2.68
C GLN A 189 0.49 -24.21 3.85
N GLN A 190 1.09 -24.97 4.76
CA GLN A 190 0.40 -25.60 5.89
C GLN A 190 0.44 -24.77 7.17
N LEU A 191 1.19 -23.67 7.18
CA LEU A 191 1.27 -22.78 8.34
C LEU A 191 -0.11 -22.19 8.66
N LYS A 192 -0.32 -21.95 9.96
CA LYS A 192 -1.53 -21.26 10.43
C LYS A 192 -1.58 -19.87 9.81
N ILE A 193 -2.79 -19.38 9.58
CA ILE A 193 -3.01 -18.05 9.03
C ILE A 193 -2.53 -17.02 10.05
N GLU A 194 -1.58 -16.18 9.64
CA GLU A 194 -1.11 -15.03 10.39
C GLU A 194 -1.67 -13.74 9.80
N LYS A 195 -1.81 -12.72 10.66
CA LYS A 195 -2.34 -11.41 10.27
C LYS A 195 -1.30 -10.60 9.50
N ASP A 196 -0.05 -10.65 9.95
CA ASP A 196 1.08 -9.93 9.39
C ASP A 196 1.91 -10.84 8.49
N SER A 197 2.78 -10.24 7.67
CA SER A 197 3.72 -11.01 6.85
C SER A 197 4.77 -11.73 7.71
N ILE A 198 5.11 -12.96 7.32
CA ILE A 198 6.09 -13.78 8.03
C ILE A 198 7.44 -13.64 7.33
N PHE A 199 8.47 -13.20 8.05
CA PHE A 199 9.83 -13.18 7.51
C PHE A 199 10.41 -14.59 7.57
N ILE A 200 11.04 -15.04 6.49
CA ILE A 200 11.68 -16.35 6.44
C ILE A 200 13.15 -16.21 6.07
N GLU A 201 13.97 -16.96 6.80
CA GLU A 201 15.39 -17.19 6.50
C GLU A 201 15.64 -18.69 6.36
N LYS A 202 16.62 -19.06 5.54
CA LYS A 202 17.03 -20.45 5.38
C LYS A 202 18.42 -20.66 5.97
N ILE A 203 18.49 -21.26 7.15
CA ILE A 203 19.74 -21.46 7.90
C ILE A 203 20.03 -22.95 7.97
N GLY A 204 21.20 -23.37 7.45
CA GLY A 204 21.57 -24.78 7.45
C GLY A 204 20.68 -25.69 6.61
N GLY A 205 19.83 -25.12 5.74
CA GLY A 205 18.85 -25.84 4.93
C GLY A 205 17.45 -25.91 5.53
N GLU A 206 17.25 -25.39 6.75
CA GLU A 206 15.96 -25.35 7.44
C GLU A 206 15.37 -23.94 7.41
N LEU A 207 14.03 -23.86 7.35
CA LEU A 207 13.30 -22.59 7.43
C LEU A 207 13.24 -22.09 8.86
N VAL A 208 13.55 -20.81 9.03
CA VAL A 208 13.40 -20.07 10.29
C VAL A 208 12.43 -18.91 10.04
N TYR A 209 11.44 -18.79 10.93
CA TYR A 209 10.39 -17.79 10.87
C TYR A 209 10.67 -16.67 11.87
N ALA A 210 10.46 -15.41 11.46
CA ALA A 210 10.57 -14.22 12.29
C ALA A 210 9.33 -13.33 12.17
#